data_AF-X1SDM0-F1
#
_entry.id   AF-X1SDM0-F1
#
_cell.length_a   1.000
_cell.length_b   1.000
_cell.length_c   1.000
_cell.angle_alpha   90.00
_cell.angle_beta   90.00
_cell.angle_gamma   90.00
#
_symmetry.space_group_name_H-M   'P 1'
#
loop_
_entity.id
_entity.type
_entity.pdbx_description
1 polymer ?
#
loop_
_entity_poly.entity_id
_entity_poly.type
_entity_poly.pdbx_seq_one_letter_code
_entity_poly.pdbx_strand_id
1 'polypeptide(L)'
;ASRLLIERNILNAIIKTEENERTRFAKDLHDGLGPILSNIKMSLSTLEHFENKNDIGDIISNMKTITNEALVSIKEISNNLSPHVLENFGLIKAIENFAKKTEILGEVTIQIKSDIEDMRFSHNIEIILYRVICELINNTLYIFLFLNKIT
;
A
#
# COMPACT_ATOMS: atom_id res chain seq x y z
N ALA A 1 21.39 32.49 -6.81
CA ALA A 1 20.00 32.42 -6.34
C ALA A 1 19.06 31.84 -7.41
N SER A 2 19.01 32.40 -8.63
CA SER A 2 18.04 31.99 -9.66
C SER A 2 18.21 30.55 -10.18
N ARG A 3 19.45 30.07 -10.33
CA ARG A 3 19.71 28.69 -10.82
C ARG A 3 19.23 27.61 -9.84
N LEU A 4 19.51 27.78 -8.55
CA LEU A 4 19.02 26.90 -7.47
C LEU A 4 17.49 26.89 -7.38
N LEU A 5 16.86 28.05 -7.60
CA LEU A 5 15.40 28.14 -7.60
C LEU A 5 14.78 27.37 -8.78
N ILE A 6 15.38 27.50 -9.97
CA ILE A 6 14.96 26.76 -11.17
C ILE A 6 15.14 25.26 -10.96
N GLU A 7 16.28 24.84 -10.42
CA GLU A 7 16.58 23.43 -10.11
C GLU A 7 15.58 22.85 -9.10
N ARG A 8 15.27 23.61 -8.04
CA ARG A 8 14.24 23.23 -7.06
C ARG A 8 12.84 23.12 -7.69
N ASN A 9 12.50 24.02 -8.61
CA ASN A 9 11.21 24.01 -9.30
C ASN A 9 11.09 22.82 -10.26
N ILE A 10 12.17 22.46 -10.96
CA ILE A 10 12.22 21.27 -11.82
C ILE A 10 12.07 20.01 -10.97
N LEU A 11 12.80 19.89 -9.86
CA LEU A 11 12.67 18.75 -8.94
C LEU A 11 11.24 18.62 -8.40
N ASN A 12 10.64 19.72 -7.95
CA ASN A 12 9.25 19.72 -7.48
C ASN A 12 8.27 19.33 -8.58
N ALA A 13 8.49 19.77 -9.83
CA ALA A 13 7.64 19.42 -10.96
C ALA A 13 7.77 17.93 -11.31
N ILE A 14 8.99 17.38 -11.28
CA ILE A 14 9.23 15.95 -11.48
C ILE A 14 8.53 15.14 -10.40
N ILE A 15 8.76 15.46 -9.12
CA ILE A 15 8.13 14.76 -7.99
C ILE A 15 6.61 14.82 -8.11
N LYS A 16 6.05 16.00 -8.38
CA LYS A 16 4.60 16.16 -8.53
C LYS A 16 4.03 15.34 -9.70
N THR A 17 4.75 15.26 -10.81
CA THR A 17 4.34 14.47 -11.97
C THR A 17 4.37 12.98 -11.65
N GLU A 18 5.45 12.53 -11.02
CA GLU A 18 5.61 11.16 -10.52
C GLU A 18 4.48 10.76 -9.56
N GLU A 19 4.14 11.63 -8.60
CA GLU A 19 3.04 11.36 -7.68
C GLU A 19 1.68 11.30 -8.38
N ASN A 20 1.41 12.21 -9.31
CA ASN A 20 0.18 12.18 -10.09
C ASN A 20 0.04 10.88 -10.90
N GLU A 21 1.14 10.42 -11.53
CA GLU A 21 1.15 9.16 -12.27
C GLU A 21 0.91 7.96 -11.35
N ARG A 22 1.53 7.94 -10.16
CA ARG A 22 1.29 6.86 -9.18
C ARG A 22 -0.16 6.83 -8.71
N THR A 23 -0.76 7.98 -8.41
CA THR A 23 -2.18 8.06 -8.06
C THR A 23 -3.06 7.57 -9.22
N ARG A 24 -2.73 7.94 -10.46
CA ARG A 24 -3.45 7.45 -11.65
C ARG A 24 -3.34 5.93 -11.78
N PHE A 25 -2.15 5.37 -11.66
CA PHE A 25 -1.93 3.92 -11.71
C PHE A 25 -2.65 3.17 -10.58
N ALA A 26 -2.65 3.71 -9.35
CA ALA A 26 -3.36 3.12 -8.22
C ALA A 26 -4.86 2.98 -8.53
N LYS A 27 -5.42 4.02 -9.15
CA LYS A 27 -6.82 4.10 -9.55
C LYS A 27 -7.13 3.16 -10.72
N ASP A 28 -6.31 3.19 -11.78
CA ASP A 28 -6.47 2.31 -12.95
C ASP A 28 -6.42 0.83 -12.54
N LEU A 29 -5.57 0.48 -11.57
CA LEU A 29 -5.46 -0.88 -11.05
C LEU A 29 -6.68 -1.26 -10.21
N HIS A 30 -7.11 -0.40 -9.29
CA HIS A 30 -8.27 -0.64 -8.43
C HIS A 30 -9.56 -0.77 -9.25
N ASP A 31 -9.81 0.19 -10.15
CA ASP A 31 -11.03 0.29 -10.94
C ASP A 31 -11.03 -0.72 -12.11
N GLY A 32 -9.86 -1.08 -12.64
CA GLY A 32 -9.70 -2.03 -13.74
C GLY A 32 -9.70 -3.50 -13.31
N LEU A 33 -8.92 -3.88 -12.29
CA LEU A 33 -8.74 -5.29 -11.91
C LEU A 33 -9.57 -5.72 -10.70
N GLY A 34 -9.86 -4.79 -9.78
CA GLY A 34 -10.66 -5.08 -8.57
C GLY A 34 -12.04 -5.69 -8.87
N PRO A 35 -12.85 -5.07 -9.75
CA PRO A 35 -14.15 -5.60 -10.14
C PRO A 35 -14.08 -6.95 -10.86
N ILE A 36 -13.06 -7.13 -11.73
CA ILE A 36 -12.88 -8.38 -12.50
C ILE A 36 -12.60 -9.55 -11.56
N LEU A 37 -11.67 -9.38 -10.63
CA LEU A 37 -11.34 -10.42 -9.65
C LEU A 37 -12.50 -10.67 -8.66
N SER A 38 -13.23 -9.63 -8.29
CA SER A 38 -14.44 -9.78 -7.46
C SER A 38 -15.52 -10.60 -8.18
N ASN A 39 -15.72 -10.36 -9.48
CA ASN A 39 -16.62 -11.15 -10.31
C ASN A 39 -16.17 -12.61 -10.47
N ILE A 40 -14.87 -12.86 -10.63
CA ILE A 40 -14.31 -14.22 -10.65
C ILE A 40 -14.60 -14.92 -9.31
N LYS A 41 -14.34 -14.26 -8.17
CA LYS A 41 -14.62 -14.79 -6.83
C LYS A 41 -16.11 -15.12 -6.64
N MET A 42 -17.01 -14.24 -7.11
CA MET A 42 -18.45 -14.45 -7.04
C MET A 42 -18.88 -15.63 -7.91
N SER A 43 -18.36 -15.72 -9.14
CA SER A 43 -18.67 -16.81 -10.08
C SER A 43 -18.21 -18.18 -9.56
N LEU A 44 -17.02 -18.23 -8.94
CA LEU A 44 -16.49 -19.43 -8.28
C LEU A 44 -17.33 -19.82 -7.06
N SER A 45 -17.77 -18.86 -6.25
CA SER A 45 -18.63 -19.13 -5.09
C SER A 45 -19.99 -19.71 -5.50
N THR A 46 -20.53 -19.29 -6.66
CA THR A 46 -21.75 -19.86 -7.23
C THR A 46 -21.54 -21.31 -7.71
N LEU A 47 -20.38 -21.64 -8.28
CA LEU A 47 -20.04 -23.00 -8.72
C LEU A 47 -19.87 -23.97 -7.53
N GLU A 48 -19.43 -23.47 -6.37
CA GLU A 48 -19.31 -24.23 -5.12
C GLU A 48 -20.65 -24.79 -4.62
N HIS A 49 -21.77 -24.14 -4.97
CA HIS A 49 -23.14 -24.57 -4.61
C HIS A 49 -23.73 -25.62 -5.55
N PHE A 50 -23.09 -25.94 -6.68
CA PHE A 50 -23.56 -27.00 -7.57
C PHE A 50 -22.96 -28.35 -7.15
N GLU A 51 -23.74 -29.10 -6.35
CA GLU A 51 -23.46 -30.48 -5.95
C GLU A 51 -23.37 -31.40 -7.18
N ASN A 52 -22.16 -31.66 -7.70
CA ASN A 52 -21.76 -32.95 -8.28
C ASN A 52 -20.32 -32.91 -8.83
N LYS A 53 -19.34 -33.23 -7.97
CA LYS A 53 -18.12 -34.04 -8.24
C LYS A 53 -17.05 -33.74 -7.18
N ASN A 54 -16.58 -34.79 -6.52
CA ASN A 54 -15.59 -34.74 -5.44
C ASN A 54 -14.23 -34.12 -5.83
N ASP A 55 -13.92 -33.96 -7.13
CA ASP A 55 -12.69 -33.31 -7.62
C ASP A 55 -12.85 -31.82 -7.98
N ILE A 56 -14.07 -31.30 -8.11
CA ILE A 56 -14.32 -29.92 -8.56
C ILE A 56 -14.28 -28.93 -7.39
N GLY A 57 -14.69 -29.36 -6.19
CA GLY A 57 -14.69 -28.53 -4.99
C GLY A 57 -13.30 -28.01 -4.63
N ASP A 58 -12.28 -28.87 -4.69
CA ASP A 58 -10.89 -28.50 -4.38
C ASP A 58 -10.31 -27.52 -5.41
N ILE A 59 -10.65 -27.67 -6.70
CA ILE A 59 -10.24 -26.76 -7.77
C ILE A 59 -10.88 -25.37 -7.58
N ILE A 60 -12.17 -25.34 -7.23
CA ILE A 60 -12.91 -24.09 -6.95
C ILE A 60 -12.33 -23.39 -5.71
N SER A 61 -12.07 -24.14 -4.64
CA SER A 61 -11.45 -23.63 -3.42
C SER A 61 -10.07 -23.04 -3.71
N ASN A 62 -9.23 -23.73 -4.48
CA ASN A 62 -7.91 -23.24 -4.87
C ASN A 62 -7.99 -21.96 -5.73
N MET A 63 -8.90 -21.91 -6.71
CA MET A 63 -9.09 -20.68 -7.51
C MET A 63 -9.58 -19.50 -6.67
N LYS A 64 -10.42 -19.75 -5.67
CA LYS A 64 -10.91 -18.72 -4.74
C LYS A 64 -9.76 -18.15 -3.90
N THR A 65 -8.86 -19.01 -3.43
CA THR A 65 -7.64 -18.63 -2.71
C THR A 65 -6.74 -17.77 -3.60
N ILE A 66 -6.42 -18.23 -4.82
CA ILE A 66 -5.56 -17.48 -5.76
C ILE A 66 -6.19 -16.13 -6.13
N THR A 67 -7.51 -16.08 -6.34
CA THR A 67 -8.23 -14.83 -6.61
C THR A 67 -8.18 -13.87 -5.43
N ASN A 68 -8.28 -14.40 -4.20
CA ASN A 68 -8.18 -13.59 -2.99
C ASN A 68 -6.76 -13.06 -2.79
N GLU A 69 -5.73 -13.87 -3.03
CA GLU A 69 -4.33 -13.44 -3.03
C GLU A 69 -4.10 -12.32 -4.04
N ALA A 70 -4.60 -12.47 -5.27
CA ALA A 70 -4.51 -11.43 -6.30
C ALA A 70 -5.19 -10.12 -5.89
N LEU A 71 -6.38 -10.20 -5.26
CA LEU A 71 -7.09 -9.04 -4.73
C LEU A 71 -6.30 -8.33 -3.62
N VAL A 72 -5.70 -9.10 -2.70
CA VAL A 72 -4.86 -8.56 -1.64
C VAL A 72 -3.63 -7.88 -2.24
N SER A 73 -2.94 -8.54 -3.18
CA SER A 73 -1.76 -7.96 -3.86
C SER A 73 -2.10 -6.69 -4.63
N ILE A 74 -3.22 -6.62 -5.35
CA ILE A 74 -3.66 -5.38 -6.03
C ILE A 74 -3.95 -4.27 -5.02
N LYS A 75 -4.59 -4.60 -3.90
CA LYS A 75 -4.88 -3.61 -2.85
C LYS A 75 -3.60 -3.11 -2.20
N GLU A 76 -2.59 -3.96 -2.02
CA GLU A 76 -1.27 -3.57 -1.53
C GLU A 76 -0.53 -2.69 -2.54
N ILE A 77 -0.51 -3.06 -3.82
CA ILE A 77 0.09 -2.26 -4.89
C ILE A 77 -0.60 -0.90 -5.00
N SER A 78 -1.93 -0.87 -4.99
CA SER A 78 -2.71 0.37 -5.04
C SER A 78 -2.44 1.27 -3.83
N ASN A 79 -2.38 0.71 -2.61
CA ASN A 79 -2.03 1.48 -1.40
C ASN A 79 -0.57 1.99 -1.40
N ASN A 80 0.36 1.23 -1.99
CA ASN A 80 1.75 1.68 -2.17
C ASN A 80 1.86 2.82 -3.18
N LEU A 81 1.02 2.78 -4.22
CA LEU A 81 0.96 3.81 -5.24
C LEU A 81 0.24 5.07 -4.73
N SER A 82 -0.88 4.94 -4.02
CA SER A 82 -1.58 6.04 -3.36
C SER A 82 -2.09 5.62 -1.98
N PRO A 83 -1.54 6.17 -0.88
CA PRO A 83 -1.95 5.80 0.45
C PRO A 83 -3.31 6.45 0.79
N HIS A 84 -4.43 5.79 0.47
CA HIS A 84 -5.78 6.28 0.78
C HIS A 84 -6.04 6.59 2.26
N VAL A 85 -5.28 5.97 3.17
CA VAL A 85 -5.32 6.26 4.61
C VAL A 85 -4.85 7.70 4.89
N LEU A 86 -3.89 8.19 4.11
CA LEU A 86 -3.38 9.56 4.20
C LEU A 86 -4.44 10.59 3.81
N GLU A 87 -5.18 10.33 2.72
CA GLU A 87 -6.25 11.22 2.26
C GLU A 87 -7.31 11.38 3.35
N ASN A 88 -7.82 10.25 3.86
CA ASN A 88 -8.98 10.23 4.75
C ASN A 88 -8.65 10.58 6.20
N PHE A 89 -7.45 10.24 6.68
CA PHE A 89 -7.10 10.32 8.11
C PHE A 89 -5.89 11.21 8.41
N GLY A 90 -5.17 11.70 7.40
CA GLY A 90 -4.02 12.57 7.57
C GLY A 90 -2.71 11.82 7.87
N LEU A 91 -1.61 12.58 7.93
CA LEU A 91 -0.24 12.06 7.97
C LEU A 91 0.04 11.16 9.17
N ILE A 92 -0.25 11.62 10.38
CA ILE A 92 0.10 10.89 11.61
C ILE A 92 -0.65 9.55 11.68
N LYS A 93 -1.97 9.56 11.46
CA LYS A 93 -2.78 8.34 11.47
C LYS A 93 -2.35 7.35 10.38
N ALA A 94 -1.94 7.84 9.21
CA ALA A 94 -1.39 6.99 8.15
C ALA A 94 -0.08 6.31 8.58
N ILE A 95 0.84 7.06 9.20
CA ILE A 95 2.11 6.52 9.71
C ILE A 95 1.88 5.51 10.84
N GLU A 96 0.99 5.81 11.79
CA GLU A 96 0.65 4.90 12.89
C GLU A 96 0.06 3.59 12.38
N ASN A 97 -0.83 3.67 11.37
CA ASN A 97 -1.40 2.48 10.75
C ASN A 97 -0.34 1.67 10.00
N PHE A 98 0.60 2.33 9.31
CA PHE A 98 1.73 1.66 8.68
C PHE A 98 2.60 0.97 9.75
N ALA A 99 3.00 1.68 10.80
CA ALA A 99 3.80 1.13 11.90
C ALA A 99 3.16 -0.11 12.53
N LYS A 100 1.87 -0.05 12.89
CA LYS A 100 1.14 -1.20 13.46
C LYS A 100 1.12 -2.42 12.54
N LYS A 101 0.92 -2.22 11.24
CA LYS A 101 0.97 -3.32 10.26
C LYS A 101 2.35 -3.96 10.21
N THR A 102 3.38 -3.14 10.32
CA THR A 102 4.77 -3.60 10.30
C THR A 102 5.18 -4.32 11.58
N GLU A 103 4.67 -3.89 12.75
CA GLU A 103 4.81 -4.63 14.03
C GLU A 103 4.14 -6.01 13.98
N ILE A 104 3.05 -6.19 13.25
CA ILE A 104 2.41 -7.52 13.09
C ILE A 104 3.33 -8.47 12.30
N LEU A 105 4.14 -7.92 11.40
CA LEU A 105 5.01 -8.69 10.50
C LEU A 105 6.38 -9.03 11.11
N GLY A 106 6.80 -8.38 12.20
CA GLY A 106 8.09 -8.61 12.83
C GLY A 106 8.05 -8.45 14.35
N GLU A 107 8.95 -9.10 15.08
CA GLU A 107 9.06 -9.00 16.55
C GLU A 107 9.67 -7.66 17.02
N VAL A 108 9.23 -6.54 16.43
CA VAL A 108 9.76 -5.20 16.70
C VAL A 108 8.60 -4.30 17.11
N THR A 109 8.81 -3.51 18.17
CA THR A 109 7.87 -2.48 18.61
C THR A 109 8.28 -1.12 18.04
N ILE A 110 7.34 -0.43 17.40
CA ILE A 110 7.52 0.87 16.75
C ILE A 110 6.66 1.91 17.48
N GLN A 111 7.30 2.87 18.15
CA GLN A 111 6.61 3.99 18.79
C GLN A 111 6.67 5.25 17.92
N ILE A 112 5.51 5.78 17.56
CA ILE A 112 5.39 7.06 16.85
C ILE A 112 5.14 8.17 17.88
N LYS A 113 5.97 9.23 17.84
CA LYS A 113 5.79 10.45 18.63
C LYS A 113 5.75 11.63 17.67
N SER A 114 4.74 12.48 17.84
CA SER A 114 4.46 13.61 16.97
C SER A 114 4.00 14.79 17.81
N ASP A 115 4.50 15.98 17.49
CA ASP A 115 4.07 17.28 18.01
C ASP A 115 3.09 17.99 17.06
N ILE A 116 2.77 17.37 15.92
CA ILE A 116 2.01 17.98 14.82
C ILE A 116 0.51 17.62 14.80
N GLU A 117 -0.02 17.00 15.85
CA GLU A 117 -1.45 16.60 16.03
C GLU A 117 -2.17 16.21 14.70
N ASP A 118 -3.36 16.78 14.43
CA ASP A 118 -4.15 16.60 13.20
C ASP A 118 -3.85 17.70 12.15
N MET A 119 -2.68 18.34 12.21
CA MET A 119 -2.30 19.36 11.25
C MET A 119 -2.24 18.79 9.84
N ARG A 120 -2.97 19.41 8.90
CA ARG A 120 -2.97 19.03 7.49
C ARG A 120 -1.98 19.87 6.70
N PHE A 121 -1.19 19.21 5.87
CA PHE A 121 -0.33 19.87 4.88
C PHE A 121 -0.96 19.78 3.50
N SER A 122 -0.36 20.45 2.51
CA SER A 122 -0.73 20.20 1.12
C SER A 122 -0.55 18.71 0.81
N HIS A 123 -1.50 18.11 0.10
CA HIS A 123 -1.53 16.66 -0.18
C HIS A 123 -0.19 16.10 -0.67
N ASN A 124 0.50 16.80 -1.58
CA ASN A 124 1.81 16.38 -2.07
C ASN A 124 2.88 16.31 -0.96
N ILE A 125 2.89 17.27 -0.04
CA ILE A 125 3.83 17.26 1.10
C ILE A 125 3.51 16.08 2.02
N GLU A 126 2.24 15.83 2.31
CA GLU A 126 1.82 14.68 3.12
C GLU A 126 2.26 13.36 2.49
N ILE A 127 2.08 13.19 1.17
CA ILE A 127 2.48 11.96 0.46
C ILE A 127 3.99 11.77 0.53
N ILE A 128 4.75 12.83 0.24
CA ILE A 128 6.22 12.77 0.25
C ILE A 128 6.71 12.41 1.65
N LEU A 129 6.22 13.09 2.69
CA LEU A 129 6.60 12.81 4.08
C LEU A 129 6.23 11.39 4.49
N TYR A 130 5.02 10.95 4.18
CA TYR A 130 4.56 9.60 4.46
C TYR A 130 5.50 8.56 3.84
N ARG A 131 5.85 8.72 2.56
CA ARG A 131 6.74 7.77 1.86
C ARG A 131 8.16 7.78 2.41
N VAL A 132 8.73 8.95 2.66
CA VAL A 132 10.06 9.06 3.28
C VAL A 132 10.08 8.33 4.62
N ILE A 133 9.06 8.52 5.46
CA ILE A 133 8.97 7.87 6.76
C ILE A 133 8.80 6.35 6.61
N CYS A 134 7.91 5.88 5.73
CA CYS A 134 7.73 4.45 5.48
C CYS A 134 9.02 3.78 5.00
N GLU A 135 9.74 4.43 4.08
CA GLU A 135 11.00 3.93 3.54
C GLU A 135 12.09 3.88 4.63
N LEU A 136 12.16 4.89 5.50
CA LEU A 136 13.08 4.90 6.63
C LEU A 136 12.78 3.77 7.63
N ILE A 137 11.50 3.52 7.93
CA ILE A 137 11.07 2.42 8.80
C ILE A 137 11.46 1.08 8.17
N ASN A 138 11.13 0.87 6.90
CA ASN A 138 11.48 -0.36 6.18
C ASN A 138 12.98 -0.62 6.14
N ASN A 139 13.77 0.42 5.84
CA ASN A 139 15.23 0.30 5.83
C ASN A 139 15.79 -0.05 7.21
N THR A 140 15.26 0.57 8.27
CA THR A 140 15.67 0.24 9.65
C THR A 140 15.38 -1.21 9.99
N LEU A 141 14.19 -1.71 9.64
CA LEU A 141 13.80 -3.09 9.89
C LEU A 141 14.60 -4.08 9.07
N TYR A 142 14.86 -3.78 7.80
CA TYR A 142 15.70 -4.59 6.94
C TYR A 142 17.10 -4.74 7.54
N ILE A 143 17.72 -3.64 7.98
CA ILE A 143 19.02 -3.65 8.64
C ILE A 143 18.96 -4.46 9.94
N PHE A 144 17.92 -4.27 10.76
CA PHE A 144 17.76 -4.99 12.03
C PHE A 144 17.61 -6.51 11.84
N LEU A 145 16.76 -6.94 10.90
CA LEU A 145 16.58 -8.36 10.57
C LEU A 145 17.84 -8.96 9.96
N PHE A 146 18.56 -8.21 9.14
CA PHE A 146 19.83 -8.63 8.56
C PHE A 146 20.89 -8.87 9.64
N LEU A 147 21.02 -7.97 10.62
CA LEU A 147 21.95 -8.11 11.74
C LEU A 147 21.60 -9.32 12.62
N ASN A 148 20.31 -9.54 12.93
CA ASN A 148 19.88 -10.69 13.73
C ASN A 148 20.01 -12.04 12.99
N LYS A 149 20.03 -12.05 11.65
CA LYS A 149 20.29 -13.29 10.88
C LYS A 149 21.77 -13.70 10.86
N ILE A 150 22.68 -12.79 11.17
CA ILE A 150 24.14 -12.99 11.16
C ILE A 150 24.66 -13.37 12.56
N THR A 151 23.84 -13.19 13.60
CA THR A 151 24.18 -13.52 15.00
C THR A 151 23.56 -14.86 15.38
#